data_AF-A0A925EHG8-F1
#
_entry.id   AF-A0A925EHG8-F1
#
_cell.length_a   1.000
_cell.length_b   1.000
_cell.length_c   1.000
_cell.angle_alpha   90.00
_cell.angle_beta   90.00
_cell.angle_gamma   90.00
#
_symmetry.space_group_name_H-M   'P 1'
#
loop_
_entity.id
_entity.type
_entity.pdbx_description
1 polymer ?
#
loop_
_entity_poly.entity_id
_entity_poly.type
_entity_poly.pdbx_seq_one_letter_code
_entity_poly.pdbx_strand_id
1 'polypeptide(L)'
;MTRPLRVFLCHASQDKLVVHELFTALKTEGWIDPWLDKAKILPGKDWRAVIEKAVEDADVVIVCLSNQSVSKEGFVQREIKYAYDVALEKPEETIFLIPLRLDDCAVPRGLRSFHWVNYFGFEKEESYFDLLKALKERYEQILSLEEEELKRKQLDQQEKEEKARKLAAELYEREKIAREENEKEEREKNEKISREKQEREAKKKEAQHLKRKKQREFVGRILNSFSLNSRRLGIGGIIFIGLIFLLFGRNYLFTNLFDWSNASLTGTSQPQVSTSTESVTSTQFQTINPISTTFTLIPGIDSIATGEDEMILIYIPAGEFTIGSQSSSQPDEQPMYTLYLNAFWIDQTEITNRLYKKCVDADVCSPPILKKSFIQKLYYGISQFDDYPVIYVNWNMATAYCAWVGRRLPTEAEWEKAARGEDALIYPWGNEPPKKGRLNYNKIYHDTTEVGNFAGGNSIYGVFDMAGNVSEWVSSLYQPYPYYANDGRENLSSLDDRVVRGGSWDSSDDFVRVSNRERFDPTLNNVYTGFRCARSE
;
A
#
# COMPACT_ATOMS: atom_id res chain seq x y z
N MET A 1 -0.28 -12.76 -12.80
CA MET A 1 -0.78 -12.45 -14.15
C MET A 1 0.44 -12.29 -15.03
N THR A 2 0.47 -12.98 -16.16
CA THR A 2 1.54 -12.87 -17.15
C THR A 2 1.46 -11.50 -17.80
N ARG A 3 2.60 -10.86 -18.07
CA ARG A 3 2.63 -9.57 -18.76
C ARG A 3 2.09 -9.72 -20.20
N PRO A 4 1.53 -8.66 -20.81
CA PRO A 4 1.13 -8.70 -22.21
C PRO A 4 2.35 -8.78 -23.14
N LEU A 5 2.14 -9.27 -24.37
CA LEU A 5 3.16 -9.31 -25.43
C LEU A 5 3.41 -7.90 -25.96
N ARG A 6 4.61 -7.37 -25.79
CA ARG A 6 4.98 -6.03 -26.28
C ARG A 6 5.30 -6.08 -27.77
N VAL A 7 4.48 -5.43 -28.58
CA VAL A 7 4.60 -5.47 -30.05
C VAL A 7 4.93 -4.09 -30.59
N PHE A 8 6.13 -3.89 -31.15
CA PHE A 8 6.53 -2.62 -31.75
C PHE A 8 6.08 -2.53 -33.22
N LEU A 9 5.31 -1.51 -33.56
CA LEU A 9 4.86 -1.26 -34.93
C LEU A 9 5.81 -0.28 -35.64
N CYS A 10 6.68 -0.80 -36.51
CA CYS A 10 7.58 -0.01 -37.35
C CYS A 10 6.88 0.39 -38.65
N HIS A 11 6.71 1.69 -38.92
CA HIS A 11 5.96 2.18 -40.09
C HIS A 11 6.43 3.53 -40.62
N ALA A 12 6.11 3.84 -41.88
CA ALA A 12 6.29 5.19 -42.42
C ALA A 12 5.17 6.13 -41.96
N SER A 13 5.46 7.43 -41.86
CA SER A 13 4.48 8.42 -41.38
C SER A 13 3.23 8.52 -42.25
N GLN A 14 3.31 8.10 -43.52
CA GLN A 14 2.21 8.09 -44.48
C GLN A 14 1.27 6.90 -44.27
N ASP A 15 1.77 5.80 -43.68
CA ASP A 15 0.98 4.59 -43.42
C ASP A 15 0.19 4.69 -42.11
N LYS A 16 0.31 5.83 -41.40
CA LYS A 16 -0.20 6.04 -40.04
C LYS A 16 -1.68 5.65 -39.89
N LEU A 17 -2.52 5.93 -40.89
CA LEU A 17 -3.94 5.58 -40.85
C LEU A 17 -4.16 4.06 -40.77
N VAL A 18 -3.52 3.30 -41.66
CA VAL A 18 -3.68 1.83 -41.71
C VAL A 18 -3.01 1.16 -40.50
N VAL A 19 -1.88 1.71 -40.04
CA VAL A 19 -1.20 1.18 -38.86
C VAL A 19 -1.97 1.49 -37.56
N HIS A 20 -2.69 2.60 -37.47
CA HIS A 20 -3.61 2.85 -36.35
C HIS A 20 -4.77 1.84 -36.32
N GLU A 21 -5.29 1.44 -37.47
CA GLU A 21 -6.30 0.37 -37.56
C GLU A 21 -5.73 -0.95 -37.03
N LEU A 22 -4.54 -1.35 -37.51
CA LEU A 22 -3.84 -2.54 -37.04
C LEU A 22 -3.55 -2.48 -35.53
N PHE A 23 -3.08 -1.34 -35.02
CA PHE A 23 -2.84 -1.11 -33.60
C PHE A 23 -4.09 -1.32 -32.78
N THR A 24 -5.22 -0.78 -33.23
CA THR A 24 -6.50 -0.90 -32.54
C THR A 24 -6.93 -2.36 -32.50
N ALA A 25 -6.85 -3.07 -33.63
CA ALA A 25 -7.17 -4.49 -33.70
C ALA A 25 -6.28 -5.31 -32.74
N LEU A 26 -4.96 -5.12 -32.77
CA LEU A 26 -4.05 -5.81 -31.85
C LEU A 26 -4.35 -5.50 -30.38
N LYS A 27 -4.71 -4.26 -30.05
CA LYS A 27 -5.04 -3.86 -28.68
C LYS A 27 -6.32 -4.53 -28.16
N THR A 28 -7.28 -4.83 -29.04
CA THR A 28 -8.54 -5.51 -28.65
C THR A 28 -8.34 -6.96 -28.19
N GLU A 29 -7.24 -7.60 -28.55
CA GLU A 29 -6.92 -8.96 -28.13
C GLU A 29 -6.67 -9.08 -26.61
N GLY A 30 -6.30 -7.99 -25.92
CA GLY A 30 -6.13 -7.94 -24.47
C GLY A 30 -4.88 -8.63 -23.91
N TRP A 31 -4.23 -9.52 -24.67
CA TRP A 31 -2.94 -10.15 -24.34
C TRP A 31 -1.76 -9.54 -25.10
N ILE A 32 -2.02 -8.55 -25.96
CA ILE A 32 -1.03 -7.82 -26.75
C ILE A 32 -0.99 -6.37 -26.28
N ASP A 33 0.22 -5.86 -26.03
CA ASP A 33 0.51 -4.46 -25.75
C ASP A 33 1.23 -3.86 -26.98
N PRO A 34 0.49 -3.41 -28.00
CA PRO A 34 1.09 -2.82 -29.17
C PRO A 34 1.64 -1.43 -28.83
N TRP A 35 2.80 -1.09 -29.39
CA TRP A 35 3.44 0.20 -29.29
C TRP A 35 3.38 0.89 -30.65
N LEU A 36 2.74 2.06 -30.70
CA LEU A 36 2.59 2.89 -31.89
C LEU A 36 2.95 4.35 -31.59
N ASP A 37 3.81 4.91 -32.44
CA ASP A 37 4.13 6.34 -32.57
C ASP A 37 4.69 7.08 -31.32
N LYS A 38 5.97 7.51 -31.43
CA LYS A 38 6.54 8.88 -31.36
C LYS A 38 6.03 9.96 -30.36
N ALA A 39 4.86 9.83 -29.74
CA ALA A 39 4.22 10.87 -28.91
C ALA A 39 4.66 10.88 -27.43
N LYS A 40 5.50 9.92 -27.01
CA LYS A 40 6.05 9.84 -25.63
C LYS A 40 7.49 10.38 -25.51
N ILE A 41 7.92 11.24 -26.42
CA ILE A 41 9.28 11.79 -26.41
C ILE A 41 9.22 13.21 -25.83
N LEU A 42 9.77 13.36 -24.62
CA LEU A 42 9.95 14.66 -24.00
C LEU A 42 10.83 15.56 -24.90
N PRO A 43 10.52 16.86 -25.03
CA PRO A 43 11.37 17.80 -25.75
C PRO A 43 12.83 17.71 -25.27
N GLY A 44 13.78 17.55 -26.19
CA GLY A 44 15.21 17.45 -25.88
C GLY A 44 15.81 16.05 -25.79
N LYS A 45 15.01 14.97 -25.87
CA LYS A 45 15.54 13.60 -26.00
C LYS A 45 15.96 13.27 -27.43
N ASP A 46 17.08 12.55 -27.59
CA ASP A 46 17.49 11.99 -28.88
C ASP A 46 16.48 10.93 -29.32
N TRP A 47 15.78 11.26 -30.40
CA TRP A 47 14.79 10.42 -31.05
C TRP A 47 15.31 9.02 -31.38
N ARG A 48 16.59 8.93 -31.72
CA ARG A 48 17.23 7.67 -32.09
C ARG A 48 17.33 6.71 -30.92
N ALA A 49 17.84 7.20 -29.79
CA ALA A 49 18.00 6.39 -28.59
C ALA A 49 16.65 5.87 -28.05
N VAL A 50 15.56 6.62 -28.24
CA VAL A 50 14.23 6.17 -27.83
C VAL A 50 13.71 5.04 -28.72
N ILE A 51 13.90 5.13 -30.04
CA ILE A 51 13.43 4.10 -30.97
C ILE A 51 14.27 2.83 -30.85
N GLU A 52 15.60 2.95 -30.75
CA GLU A 52 16.48 1.80 -30.53
C GLU A 52 16.07 1.07 -29.24
N LYS A 53 15.87 1.83 -28.15
CA LYS A 53 15.37 1.27 -26.89
C LYS A 53 13.98 0.63 -27.02
N ALA A 54 13.06 1.23 -27.77
CA ALA A 54 11.72 0.68 -27.94
C ALA A 54 11.73 -0.65 -28.74
N VAL A 55 12.67 -0.81 -29.66
CA VAL A 55 12.90 -2.07 -30.39
C VAL A 55 13.57 -3.11 -29.47
N GLU A 56 14.53 -2.72 -28.65
CA GLU A 56 15.16 -3.60 -27.65
C GLU A 56 14.16 -4.09 -26.59
N ASP A 57 13.28 -3.19 -26.14
CA ASP A 57 12.23 -3.48 -25.17
C ASP A 57 11.06 -4.24 -25.81
N ALA A 58 11.00 -4.41 -27.14
CA ALA A 58 9.93 -5.16 -27.79
C ALA A 58 10.12 -6.67 -27.67
N ASP A 59 9.00 -7.40 -27.56
CA ASP A 59 9.01 -8.86 -27.66
C ASP A 59 8.90 -9.34 -29.11
N VAL A 60 8.19 -8.56 -29.93
CA VAL A 60 8.05 -8.67 -31.39
C VAL A 60 8.07 -7.29 -32.04
N VAL A 61 8.66 -7.19 -33.22
CA VAL A 61 8.63 -6.03 -34.11
C VAL A 61 7.85 -6.39 -35.37
N ILE A 62 6.76 -5.68 -35.64
CA ILE A 62 6.03 -5.76 -36.91
C ILE A 62 6.53 -4.65 -37.82
N VAL A 63 7.10 -5.02 -38.97
CA VAL A 63 7.59 -4.08 -39.98
C VAL A 63 6.52 -3.88 -41.04
N CYS A 64 5.85 -2.73 -40.99
CA CYS A 64 4.81 -2.35 -41.94
C CYS A 64 5.41 -1.84 -43.26
N LEU A 65 5.18 -2.59 -44.34
CA LEU A 65 5.71 -2.33 -45.68
C LEU A 65 4.59 -1.81 -46.60
N SER A 66 4.83 -0.69 -47.27
CA SER A 66 3.94 -0.16 -48.30
C SER A 66 4.76 0.35 -49.48
N ASN A 67 4.15 0.63 -50.63
CA ASN A 67 4.83 1.25 -51.77
C ASN A 67 5.50 2.58 -51.38
N GLN A 68 4.96 3.26 -50.37
CA GLN A 68 5.51 4.50 -49.82
C GLN A 68 6.66 4.26 -48.83
N SER A 69 6.64 3.17 -48.05
CA SER A 69 7.71 2.88 -47.09
C SER A 69 8.94 2.22 -47.74
N VAL A 70 8.75 1.40 -48.78
CA VAL A 70 9.84 0.68 -49.48
C VAL A 70 10.61 1.55 -50.48
N SER A 71 9.99 2.61 -51.01
CA SER A 71 10.61 3.51 -51.98
C SER A 71 11.34 4.71 -51.34
N LYS A 72 11.17 4.91 -50.03
CA LYS A 72 11.78 6.04 -49.31
C LYS A 72 13.21 5.76 -48.88
N GLU A 73 14.10 6.68 -49.20
CA GLU A 73 15.39 6.82 -48.53
C GLU A 73 15.21 7.65 -47.25
N GLY A 74 15.66 7.14 -46.09
CA GLY A 74 15.57 7.91 -44.84
C GLY A 74 15.37 7.08 -43.57
N PHE A 75 14.70 7.68 -42.58
CA PHE A 75 14.58 7.19 -41.21
C PHE A 75 13.95 5.79 -41.09
N VAL A 76 12.89 5.50 -41.84
CA VAL A 76 12.19 4.20 -41.80
C VAL A 76 13.12 3.05 -42.21
N GLN A 77 13.95 3.24 -43.24
CA GLN A 77 14.92 2.22 -43.66
C GLN A 77 16.00 1.96 -42.60
N ARG A 78 16.34 2.96 -41.78
CA ARG A 78 17.26 2.78 -40.64
C ARG A 78 16.60 2.02 -39.49
N GLU A 79 15.34 2.32 -39.19
CA GLU A 79 14.55 1.60 -38.18
C GLU A 79 14.38 0.12 -38.56
N ILE A 80 14.03 -0.15 -39.83
CA ILE A 80 13.95 -1.50 -40.39
C ILE A 80 15.29 -2.22 -40.29
N LYS A 81 16.39 -1.55 -40.65
CA LYS A 81 17.73 -2.12 -40.55
C LYS A 81 18.10 -2.47 -39.10
N TYR A 82 17.85 -1.57 -38.15
CA TYR A 82 18.14 -1.83 -36.74
C TYR A 82 17.31 -2.99 -36.19
N ALA A 83 16.00 -3.02 -36.47
CA ALA A 83 15.16 -4.15 -36.08
C ALA A 83 15.63 -5.48 -36.70
N TYR A 84 16.07 -5.45 -37.96
CA TYR A 84 16.68 -6.60 -38.62
C TYR A 84 17.98 -7.04 -37.95
N ASP A 85 18.87 -6.11 -37.61
CA ASP A 85 20.13 -6.42 -36.92
C ASP A 85 19.84 -7.05 -35.54
N VAL A 86 18.89 -6.52 -34.77
CA VAL A 86 18.44 -7.11 -33.49
C VAL A 86 17.80 -8.49 -33.68
N ALA A 87 17.08 -8.71 -34.78
CA ALA A 87 16.48 -10.01 -35.10
C ALA A 87 17.54 -11.09 -35.34
N LEU A 88 18.66 -10.74 -35.97
CA LEU A 88 19.78 -11.66 -36.22
C LEU A 88 20.52 -12.08 -34.95
N GLU A 89 20.44 -11.29 -33.88
CA GLU A 89 21.02 -11.63 -32.57
C GLU A 89 20.13 -12.57 -31.75
N LYS A 90 18.87 -12.78 -32.17
CA LYS A 90 17.97 -13.71 -31.47
C LYS A 90 18.30 -15.16 -31.84
N PRO A 91 18.00 -16.14 -30.94
CA PRO A 91 18.12 -17.55 -31.27
C PRO A 91 17.33 -17.93 -32.53
N GLU A 92 17.79 -18.95 -33.25
CA GLU A 92 17.06 -19.56 -34.36
C GLU A 92 15.62 -19.94 -33.91
N GLU A 93 14.65 -19.84 -34.82
CA GLU A 93 13.20 -20.05 -34.55
C GLU A 93 12.51 -18.98 -33.68
N THR A 94 13.22 -17.94 -33.25
CA THR A 94 12.59 -16.83 -32.53
C THR A 94 11.78 -15.93 -33.48
N ILE A 95 10.46 -15.87 -33.28
CA ILE A 95 9.58 -14.92 -33.97
C ILE A 95 9.74 -13.54 -33.34
N PHE A 96 10.80 -12.82 -33.72
CA PHE A 96 11.03 -11.45 -33.27
C PHE A 96 10.65 -10.41 -34.32
N LEU A 97 10.81 -10.70 -35.61
CA LEU A 97 10.53 -9.74 -36.69
C LEU A 97 9.50 -10.33 -37.66
N ILE A 98 8.40 -9.59 -37.87
CA ILE A 98 7.34 -9.98 -38.81
C ILE A 98 7.18 -8.88 -39.86
N PRO A 99 7.56 -9.10 -41.13
CA PRO A 99 7.21 -8.21 -42.22
C PRO A 99 5.71 -8.30 -42.55
N LEU A 100 5.04 -7.16 -42.61
CA LEU A 100 3.61 -7.04 -42.86
C LEU A 100 3.39 -6.02 -43.99
N ARG A 101 2.92 -6.48 -45.15
CA ARG A 101 2.65 -5.62 -46.30
C ARG A 101 1.27 -4.99 -46.15
N LEU A 102 1.17 -3.68 -46.31
CA LEU A 102 -0.05 -2.87 -46.23
C LEU A 102 -0.65 -2.56 -47.61
N ASP A 103 0.12 -2.75 -48.67
CA ASP A 103 -0.31 -2.71 -50.06
C ASP A 103 0.58 -3.64 -50.90
N ASP A 104 0.30 -3.73 -52.21
CA ASP A 104 1.10 -4.53 -53.12
C ASP A 104 2.47 -3.87 -53.40
N CYS A 105 3.42 -4.04 -52.47
CA CYS A 105 4.79 -3.51 -52.55
C CYS A 105 5.88 -4.59 -52.57
N ALA A 106 7.05 -4.28 -53.10
CA ALA A 106 8.18 -5.23 -53.07
C ALA A 106 8.79 -5.36 -51.66
N VAL A 107 9.02 -6.60 -51.19
CA VAL A 107 9.70 -6.83 -49.90
C VAL A 107 11.21 -6.54 -50.03
N PRO A 108 11.79 -5.68 -49.17
CA PRO A 108 13.21 -5.37 -49.16
C PRO A 108 14.09 -6.62 -49.03
N ARG A 109 15.25 -6.64 -49.69
CA ARG A 109 16.13 -7.84 -49.76
C ARG A 109 16.45 -8.46 -48.41
N GLY A 110 16.73 -7.63 -47.38
CA GLY A 110 17.03 -8.12 -46.03
C GLY A 110 15.86 -8.81 -45.33
N LEU A 111 14.61 -8.51 -45.72
CA LEU A 111 13.42 -9.08 -45.10
C LEU A 111 12.88 -10.32 -45.83
N ARG A 112 13.44 -10.67 -46.99
CA ARG A 112 12.95 -11.80 -47.81
C ARG A 112 13.21 -13.17 -47.20
N SER A 113 14.14 -13.27 -46.24
CA SER A 113 14.38 -14.49 -45.47
C SER A 113 13.30 -14.76 -44.44
N PHE A 114 12.49 -13.76 -44.08
CA PHE A 114 11.36 -13.92 -43.16
C PHE A 114 10.08 -14.16 -43.95
N HIS A 115 9.19 -14.98 -43.41
CA HIS A 115 7.83 -15.08 -43.93
C HIS A 115 7.08 -13.76 -43.69
N TRP A 116 6.26 -13.31 -44.64
CA TRP A 116 5.53 -12.05 -44.53
C TRP A 116 4.03 -12.23 -44.72
N VAL A 117 3.26 -11.28 -44.18
CA VAL A 117 1.80 -11.28 -44.21
C VAL A 117 1.28 -10.17 -45.14
N ASN A 118 0.23 -10.42 -45.92
CA ASN A 118 -0.39 -9.43 -46.80
C ASN A 118 -1.66 -8.81 -46.16
N TYR A 119 -1.48 -7.73 -45.41
CA TYR A 119 -2.57 -7.05 -44.70
C TYR A 119 -3.32 -6.03 -45.60
N PHE A 120 -3.87 -6.50 -46.72
CA PHE A 120 -4.66 -5.68 -47.65
C PHE A 120 -5.55 -6.53 -48.56
N GLY A 121 -6.51 -5.90 -49.24
CA GLY A 121 -7.39 -6.59 -50.20
C GLY A 121 -8.39 -7.53 -49.53
N PHE A 122 -8.84 -8.55 -50.27
CA PHE A 122 -9.84 -9.53 -49.82
C PHE A 122 -9.27 -10.53 -48.79
N GLU A 123 -7.96 -10.68 -48.72
CA GLU A 123 -7.26 -11.61 -47.80
C GLU A 123 -6.90 -10.95 -46.45
N LYS A 124 -7.28 -9.68 -46.24
CA LYS A 124 -6.89 -8.89 -45.05
C LYS A 124 -7.27 -9.57 -43.73
N GLU A 125 -8.47 -10.13 -43.64
CA GLU A 125 -8.97 -10.78 -42.41
C GLU A 125 -8.25 -12.10 -42.11
N GLU A 126 -8.02 -12.93 -43.14
CA GLU A 126 -7.26 -14.20 -43.01
C GLU A 126 -5.80 -13.91 -42.65
N SER A 127 -5.19 -12.94 -43.32
CA SER A 127 -3.84 -12.47 -43.03
C SER A 127 -3.69 -11.92 -41.61
N TYR A 128 -4.73 -11.28 -41.07
CA TYR A 128 -4.73 -10.85 -39.67
C TYR A 128 -4.73 -12.04 -38.70
N PHE A 129 -5.48 -13.10 -39.02
CA PHE A 129 -5.47 -14.32 -38.22
C PHE A 129 -4.10 -15.01 -38.23
N ASP A 130 -3.43 -15.07 -39.38
CA ASP A 130 -2.07 -15.61 -39.49
C ASP A 130 -1.05 -14.80 -38.68
N LEU A 131 -1.19 -13.47 -38.69
CA LEU A 131 -0.39 -12.59 -37.84
C LEU A 131 -0.62 -12.92 -36.35
N LEU A 132 -1.87 -13.04 -35.91
CA LEU A 132 -2.20 -13.37 -34.52
C LEU A 132 -1.63 -14.73 -34.10
N LYS A 133 -1.64 -15.71 -34.99
CA LYS A 133 -1.04 -17.02 -34.75
C LYS A 133 0.47 -16.91 -34.47
N ALA A 134 1.20 -16.16 -35.29
CA ALA A 134 2.63 -15.94 -35.10
C ALA A 134 2.93 -15.19 -33.79
N LEU A 135 2.13 -14.17 -33.46
CA LEU A 135 2.25 -13.43 -32.19
C LEU A 135 1.95 -14.33 -30.98
N LYS A 136 0.95 -15.20 -31.08
CA LYS A 136 0.59 -16.14 -30.01
C LYS A 136 1.70 -17.14 -29.74
N GLU A 137 2.31 -17.69 -30.79
CA GLU A 137 3.45 -18.60 -30.66
C GLU A 137 4.63 -17.93 -29.96
N ARG A 138 4.95 -16.68 -30.35
CA ARG A 138 5.97 -15.92 -29.63
C ARG A 138 5.63 -15.68 -28.17
N TYR A 139 4.36 -15.37 -27.88
CA TYR A 139 3.91 -15.15 -26.51
C TYR A 139 4.14 -16.40 -25.65
N GLU A 140 3.79 -17.58 -26.17
CA GLU A 140 4.01 -18.85 -25.48
C GLU A 140 5.49 -19.15 -25.24
N GLN A 141 6.37 -18.87 -26.22
CA GLN A 141 7.83 -18.97 -26.04
C GLN A 141 8.33 -18.10 -24.86
N ILE A 142 7.80 -16.89 -24.72
CA ILE A 142 8.18 -15.98 -23.63
C ILE A 142 7.69 -16.51 -22.28
N LEU A 143 6.44 -16.99 -22.22
CA LEU A 143 5.90 -17.57 -21.01
C LEU A 143 6.72 -18.77 -20.53
N SER A 144 7.15 -19.64 -21.45
CA SER A 144 8.01 -20.78 -21.08
C SER A 144 9.36 -20.33 -20.51
N LEU A 145 9.97 -19.29 -21.09
CA LEU A 145 11.25 -18.75 -20.60
C LEU A 145 11.11 -18.11 -19.21
N GLU A 146 10.03 -17.36 -18.98
CA GLU A 146 9.75 -16.76 -17.67
C GLU A 146 9.47 -17.81 -16.60
N GLU A 147 8.76 -18.89 -16.94
CA GLU A 147 8.49 -20.00 -16.03
C GLU A 147 9.78 -20.73 -15.64
N GLU A 148 10.68 -20.98 -16.61
CA GLU A 148 11.98 -21.57 -16.36
C GLU A 148 12.87 -20.69 -15.47
N GLU A 149 12.89 -19.38 -15.72
CA GLU A 149 13.64 -18.43 -14.89
C GLU A 149 13.11 -18.38 -13.45
N LEU A 150 11.77 -18.39 -13.29
CA LEU A 150 11.15 -18.42 -11.97
C LEU A 150 11.49 -19.69 -11.20
N LYS A 151 11.44 -20.86 -11.88
CA LYS A 151 11.85 -22.15 -11.29
C LYS A 151 13.30 -22.11 -10.81
N ARG A 152 14.22 -21.56 -11.61
CA ARG A 152 15.63 -21.39 -11.23
C ARG A 152 15.78 -20.49 -9.99
N LYS A 153 15.12 -19.33 -9.97
CA LYS A 153 15.15 -18.41 -8.81
C LYS A 153 14.59 -19.05 -7.54
N GLN A 154 13.52 -19.84 -7.66
CA GLN A 154 12.95 -20.58 -6.54
C GLN A 154 13.90 -21.64 -6.01
N LEU A 155 14.58 -22.38 -6.89
CA LEU A 155 15.58 -23.37 -6.50
C LEU A 155 16.76 -22.70 -5.78
N ASP A 156 17.29 -21.60 -6.32
CA ASP A 156 18.38 -20.84 -5.69
C ASP A 156 17.97 -20.30 -4.30
N GLN A 157 16.72 -19.86 -4.16
CA GLN A 157 16.19 -19.39 -2.88
C GLN A 157 16.04 -20.54 -1.88
N GLN A 158 15.53 -21.69 -2.31
CA GLN A 158 15.43 -22.89 -1.47
C GLN A 158 16.81 -23.35 -0.99
N GLU A 159 17.82 -23.36 -1.87
CA GLU A 159 19.19 -23.70 -1.48
C GLU A 159 19.78 -22.73 -0.46
N LYS A 160 19.50 -21.42 -0.62
CA LYS A 160 19.93 -20.39 0.35
C LYS A 160 19.24 -20.57 1.70
N GLU A 161 17.94 -20.83 1.71
CA GLU A 161 17.17 -21.07 2.93
C GLU A 161 17.62 -22.35 3.65
N GLU A 162 17.92 -23.43 2.91
CA GLU A 162 18.45 -24.66 3.50
C GLU A 162 19.84 -24.44 4.13
N LYS A 163 20.74 -23.71 3.43
CA LYS A 163 22.06 -23.34 3.96
C LYS A 163 21.93 -22.47 5.22
N ALA A 164 21.05 -21.49 5.21
CA ALA A 164 20.79 -20.63 6.38
C ALA A 164 20.23 -21.43 7.57
N ARG A 165 19.31 -22.37 7.31
CA ARG A 165 18.75 -23.25 8.34
C ARG A 165 19.81 -24.16 8.97
N LYS A 166 20.71 -24.74 8.17
CA LYS A 166 21.83 -25.56 8.67
C LYS A 166 22.78 -24.72 9.52
N LEU A 167 23.14 -23.52 9.07
CA LEU A 167 24.00 -22.61 9.83
C LEU A 167 23.34 -22.17 11.16
N ALA A 168 22.05 -21.85 11.14
CA ALA A 168 21.32 -21.48 12.34
C ALA A 168 21.25 -22.62 13.37
N ALA A 169 21.05 -23.87 12.92
CA ALA A 169 21.09 -25.04 13.79
C ALA A 169 22.49 -25.25 14.39
N GLU A 170 23.55 -25.06 13.61
CA GLU A 170 24.93 -25.16 14.11
C GLU A 170 25.25 -24.08 15.15
N LEU A 171 24.83 -22.83 14.91
CA LEU A 171 24.99 -21.72 15.85
C LEU A 171 24.22 -21.97 17.15
N TYR A 172 22.99 -22.47 17.05
CA TYR A 172 22.17 -22.81 18.22
C TYR A 172 22.84 -23.87 19.10
N GLU A 173 23.39 -24.94 18.52
CA GLU A 173 24.10 -25.96 19.29
C GLU A 173 25.39 -25.42 19.91
N ARG A 174 26.14 -24.56 19.21
CA ARG A 174 27.32 -23.89 19.80
C ARG A 174 26.95 -23.00 20.99
N GLU A 175 25.88 -22.21 20.87
CA GLU A 175 25.40 -21.37 21.97
C GLU A 175 24.92 -22.20 23.16
N LYS A 176 24.24 -23.32 22.91
CA LYS A 176 23.80 -24.25 23.95
C LYS A 176 24.99 -24.83 24.72
N ILE A 177 26.01 -25.33 24.02
CA ILE A 177 27.24 -25.85 24.64
C ILE A 177 27.91 -24.76 25.47
N ALA A 178 28.05 -23.54 24.94
CA ALA A 178 28.65 -22.43 25.66
C ALA A 178 27.87 -22.04 26.94
N ARG A 179 26.53 -22.14 26.93
CA ARG A 179 25.72 -21.94 28.14
C ARG A 179 25.97 -23.02 29.18
N GLU A 180 25.99 -24.29 28.77
CA GLU A 180 26.26 -25.42 29.67
C GLU A 180 27.66 -25.34 30.29
N GLU A 181 28.67 -24.92 29.52
CA GLU A 181 30.03 -24.68 30.03
C GLU A 181 30.08 -23.52 31.04
N ASN A 182 29.44 -22.39 30.72
CA ASN A 182 29.37 -21.25 31.65
C ASN A 182 28.66 -21.61 32.96
N GLU A 183 27.54 -22.34 32.90
CA GLU A 183 26.84 -22.83 34.09
C GLU A 183 27.72 -23.74 34.94
N LYS A 184 28.53 -24.59 34.30
CA LYS A 184 29.47 -25.48 34.98
C LYS A 184 30.58 -24.70 35.67
N GLU A 185 31.20 -23.74 34.97
CA GLU A 185 32.23 -22.87 35.57
C GLU A 185 31.68 -22.08 36.76
N GLU A 186 30.46 -21.56 36.67
CA GLU A 186 29.81 -20.84 37.75
C GLU A 186 29.53 -21.74 38.96
N ARG A 187 29.10 -22.98 38.74
CA ARG A 187 28.93 -23.99 39.81
C ARG A 187 30.27 -24.29 40.49
N GLU A 188 31.34 -24.54 39.74
CA GLU A 188 32.67 -24.81 40.30
C GLU A 188 33.20 -23.63 41.12
N LYS A 189 32.99 -22.41 40.64
CA LYS A 189 33.35 -21.18 41.37
C LYS A 189 32.55 -21.03 42.67
N ASN A 190 31.25 -21.29 42.64
CA ASN A 190 30.38 -21.23 43.82
C ASN A 190 30.74 -22.30 44.85
N GLU A 191 31.09 -23.52 44.41
CA GLU A 191 31.60 -24.56 45.31
C GLU A 191 32.91 -24.15 45.98
N LYS A 192 33.84 -23.55 45.23
CA LYS A 192 35.12 -23.07 45.79
C LYS A 192 34.90 -21.99 46.85
N ILE A 193 34.02 -21.01 46.57
CA ILE A 193 33.64 -19.97 47.53
C ILE A 193 33.01 -20.59 48.79
N SER A 194 32.15 -21.59 48.63
CA SER A 194 31.52 -22.30 49.75
C SER A 194 32.56 -23.00 50.63
N ARG A 195 33.52 -23.72 50.03
CA ARG A 195 34.63 -24.38 50.76
C ARG A 195 35.49 -23.37 51.52
N GLU A 196 35.88 -22.27 50.89
CA GLU A 196 36.67 -21.21 51.54
C GLU A 196 35.90 -20.57 52.71
N LYS A 197 34.58 -20.39 52.56
CA LYS A 197 33.72 -19.86 53.64
C LYS A 197 33.65 -20.82 54.82
N GLN A 198 33.45 -22.13 54.56
CA GLN A 198 33.44 -23.16 55.60
C GLN A 198 34.80 -23.22 56.34
N GLU A 199 35.90 -23.11 55.62
CA GLU A 199 37.24 -23.12 56.21
C GLU A 199 37.50 -21.88 57.08
N ARG A 200 37.06 -20.69 56.63
CA ARG A 200 37.11 -19.46 57.44
C ARG A 200 36.24 -19.57 58.69
N GLU A 201 35.06 -20.16 58.60
CA GLU A 201 34.19 -20.39 59.76
C GLU A 201 34.80 -21.40 60.74
N ALA A 202 35.43 -22.47 60.26
CA ALA A 202 36.15 -23.42 61.08
C ALA A 202 37.31 -22.74 61.84
N LYS A 203 38.14 -21.95 61.15
CA LYS A 203 39.22 -21.15 61.77
C LYS A 203 38.68 -20.16 62.81
N LYS A 204 37.54 -19.51 62.54
CA LYS A 204 36.86 -18.62 63.52
C LYS A 204 36.39 -19.38 64.76
N LYS A 205 35.78 -20.56 64.59
CA LYS A 205 35.33 -21.42 65.70
C LYS A 205 36.52 -21.89 66.53
N GLU A 206 37.61 -22.28 65.90
CA GLU A 206 38.85 -22.68 66.58
C GLU A 206 39.49 -21.53 67.36
N ALA A 207 39.57 -20.33 66.76
CA ALA A 207 40.04 -19.12 67.45
C ALA A 207 39.14 -18.72 68.63
N GLN A 208 37.81 -18.83 68.49
CA GLN A 208 36.87 -18.64 69.60
C GLN A 208 37.07 -19.67 70.71
N HIS A 209 37.28 -20.93 70.35
CA HIS A 209 37.55 -22.00 71.30
C HIS A 209 38.85 -21.73 72.07
N LEU A 210 39.91 -21.33 71.39
CA LEU A 210 41.19 -20.96 72.00
C LEU A 210 41.06 -19.73 72.91
N LYS A 211 40.28 -18.73 72.49
CA LYS A 211 39.99 -17.53 73.31
C LYS A 211 39.23 -17.90 74.58
N ARG A 212 38.20 -18.77 74.48
CA ARG A 212 37.47 -19.31 75.63
C ARG A 212 38.38 -20.13 76.56
N LYS A 213 39.30 -20.91 76.02
CA LYS A 213 40.29 -21.67 76.80
C LYS A 213 41.21 -20.73 77.59
N LYS A 214 41.81 -19.73 76.94
CA LYS A 214 42.64 -18.71 77.61
C LYS A 214 41.85 -17.92 78.65
N GLN A 215 40.59 -17.60 78.38
CA GLN A 215 39.71 -16.90 79.32
C GLN A 215 39.39 -17.77 80.54
N ARG A 216 39.15 -19.08 80.36
CA ARG A 216 39.00 -20.04 81.46
C ARG A 216 40.28 -20.18 82.29
N GLU A 217 41.45 -20.25 81.66
CA GLU A 217 42.75 -20.27 82.35
C GLU A 217 43.01 -18.97 83.13
N PHE A 218 42.66 -17.81 82.56
CA PHE A 218 42.77 -16.51 83.22
C PHE A 218 41.82 -16.39 84.42
N VAL A 219 40.55 -16.77 84.26
CA VAL A 219 39.56 -16.82 85.36
C VAL A 219 39.99 -17.82 86.43
N GLY A 220 40.55 -18.98 86.05
CA GLY A 220 41.13 -19.94 86.98
C GLY A 220 42.29 -19.37 87.80
N ARG A 221 43.17 -18.56 87.20
CA ARG A 221 44.25 -17.85 87.92
C ARG A 221 43.70 -16.77 88.87
N ILE A 222 42.65 -16.05 88.48
CA ILE A 222 41.99 -15.05 89.36
C ILE A 222 41.29 -15.75 90.53
N LEU A 223 40.59 -16.87 90.31
CA LEU A 223 39.94 -17.61 91.38
C LEU A 223 40.95 -18.23 92.35
N ASN A 224 42.11 -18.69 91.86
CA ASN A 224 43.20 -19.14 92.73
C ASN A 224 43.87 -17.99 93.51
N SER A 225 43.93 -16.78 92.96
CA SER A 225 44.43 -15.61 93.72
C SER A 225 43.40 -15.07 94.72
N PHE A 226 42.11 -15.25 94.47
CA PHE A 226 41.04 -14.94 95.43
C PHE A 226 40.87 -16.01 96.52
N SER A 227 41.23 -17.27 96.25
CA SER A 227 41.28 -18.35 97.27
C SER A 227 42.34 -18.09 98.36
N LEU A 228 43.22 -17.11 98.19
CA LEU A 228 44.24 -16.71 99.17
C LEU A 228 43.94 -15.36 99.84
N ASN A 229 42.80 -14.72 99.57
CA ASN A 229 42.50 -13.40 100.16
C ASN A 229 41.02 -13.11 100.43
N SER A 230 40.23 -14.11 100.87
CA SER A 230 38.83 -13.92 101.30
C SER A 230 38.65 -13.70 102.81
N ARG A 231 39.63 -13.04 103.46
CA ARG A 231 39.39 -12.32 104.73
C ARG A 231 39.48 -10.82 104.44
N ARG A 232 38.31 -10.19 104.35
CA ARG A 232 38.00 -8.73 104.25
C ARG A 232 37.72 -8.21 102.83
N LEU A 233 36.43 -8.04 102.54
CA LEU A 233 35.72 -6.88 101.94
C LEU A 233 34.31 -7.40 101.61
N GLY A 234 33.18 -6.87 102.09
CA GLY A 234 32.79 -5.46 102.19
C GLY A 234 31.79 -5.17 101.05
N ILE A 235 30.56 -4.77 101.37
CA ILE A 235 29.32 -4.75 100.55
C ILE A 235 29.42 -4.00 99.19
N GLY A 236 30.54 -3.35 98.85
CA GLY A 236 30.77 -2.69 97.56
C GLY A 236 31.12 -3.61 96.37
N GLY A 237 31.48 -4.88 96.59
CA GLY A 237 31.92 -5.79 95.51
C GLY A 237 30.80 -6.38 94.63
N ILE A 238 29.56 -6.37 95.11
CA ILE A 238 28.41 -6.99 94.42
C ILE A 238 27.88 -6.10 93.27
N ILE A 239 28.13 -4.78 93.33
CA ILE A 239 27.68 -3.83 92.31
C ILE A 239 28.55 -3.91 91.04
N PHE A 240 29.81 -4.33 91.15
CA PHE A 240 30.73 -4.41 90.01
C PHE A 240 30.47 -5.64 89.11
N ILE A 241 29.91 -6.72 89.66
CA ILE A 241 29.59 -7.95 88.90
C ILE A 241 28.27 -7.79 88.13
N GLY A 242 27.32 -7.02 88.66
CA GLY A 242 26.03 -6.74 88.00
C GLY A 242 26.14 -5.87 86.74
N LEU A 243 27.07 -4.92 86.72
CA LEU A 243 27.28 -4.02 85.57
C LEU A 243 27.94 -4.70 84.36
N ILE A 244 28.74 -5.75 84.58
CA ILE A 244 29.39 -6.52 83.50
C ILE A 244 28.39 -7.45 82.78
N PHE A 245 27.36 -7.95 83.48
CA PHE A 245 26.31 -8.77 82.88
C PHE A 245 25.33 -7.98 82.01
N LEU A 246 25.12 -6.69 82.31
CA LEU A 246 24.23 -5.82 81.52
C LEU A 246 24.85 -5.33 80.20
N LEU A 247 26.18 -5.34 80.06
CA LEU A 247 26.87 -4.93 78.83
C LEU A 247 27.01 -6.06 77.79
N PHE A 248 26.81 -7.33 78.17
CA PHE A 248 26.93 -8.48 77.26
C PHE A 248 25.59 -9.13 76.86
N GLY A 249 24.46 -8.74 77.48
CA GLY A 249 23.16 -9.39 77.30
C GLY A 249 22.27 -8.83 76.18
N ARG A 250 22.79 -8.02 75.24
CA ARG A 250 21.96 -7.29 74.27
C ARG A 250 22.29 -7.55 72.80
N ASN A 251 22.47 -8.82 72.40
CA ASN A 251 22.61 -9.12 70.97
C ASN A 251 22.22 -10.52 70.51
N TYR A 252 21.25 -11.15 71.16
CA TYR A 252 20.68 -12.41 70.67
C TYR A 252 19.16 -12.38 70.84
N LEU A 253 18.45 -12.74 69.78
CA LEU A 253 16.99 -12.90 69.65
C LEU A 253 16.26 -11.63 69.17
N PHE A 254 16.02 -11.53 67.86
CA PHE A 254 14.67 -11.66 67.24
C PHE A 254 14.68 -11.16 65.79
N THR A 255 14.89 -12.07 64.84
CA THR A 255 14.39 -11.92 63.46
C THR A 255 14.02 -13.30 62.94
N ASN A 256 12.73 -13.61 62.91
CA ASN A 256 12.08 -14.63 62.08
C ASN A 256 10.57 -14.46 62.23
N LEU A 257 9.88 -14.25 61.11
CA LEU A 257 8.43 -14.24 60.81
C LEU A 257 8.33 -13.38 59.53
N PHE A 258 7.90 -13.80 58.34
CA PHE A 258 6.91 -14.78 57.91
C PHE A 258 7.20 -15.12 56.42
N ASP A 259 7.02 -16.38 56.02
CA ASP A 259 6.50 -16.74 54.70
C ASP A 259 5.93 -18.16 54.77
N TRP A 260 4.65 -18.32 54.45
CA TRP A 260 4.12 -19.52 53.77
C TRP A 260 2.66 -19.27 53.32
N SER A 261 2.25 -20.07 52.36
CA SER A 261 1.29 -19.83 51.32
C SER A 261 0.15 -20.87 51.33
N ASN A 262 -0.88 -20.52 50.55
CA ASN A 262 -1.74 -21.37 49.72
C ASN A 262 -3.11 -21.86 50.20
N ALA A 263 -4.05 -21.63 49.25
CA ALA A 263 -5.16 -22.48 48.79
C ALA A 263 -6.40 -22.61 49.69
N SER A 264 -7.65 -22.67 49.21
CA SER A 264 -8.32 -22.56 47.90
C SER A 264 -9.84 -22.50 48.20
N LEU A 265 -10.68 -22.08 47.25
CA LEU A 265 -11.79 -22.90 46.68
C LEU A 265 -12.90 -22.07 45.99
N THR A 266 -13.19 -22.51 44.76
CA THR A 266 -14.50 -22.72 44.09
C THR A 266 -15.35 -21.56 43.60
N GLY A 267 -15.81 -21.70 42.34
CA GLY A 267 -16.98 -21.00 41.80
C GLY A 267 -17.11 -21.08 40.27
N THR A 268 -17.67 -22.18 39.77
CA THR A 268 -18.06 -22.45 38.36
C THR A 268 -19.30 -21.68 37.91
N SER A 269 -19.33 -21.20 36.64
CA SER A 269 -20.44 -21.44 35.66
C SER A 269 -20.33 -20.60 34.37
N GLN A 270 -20.64 -21.27 33.25
CA GLN A 270 -21.04 -20.80 31.90
C GLN A 270 -21.86 -21.98 31.30
N PRO A 271 -22.57 -21.91 30.16
CA PRO A 271 -23.03 -20.78 29.33
C PRO A 271 -24.52 -20.94 28.88
N GLN A 272 -25.10 -19.95 28.17
CA GLN A 272 -26.31 -20.16 27.34
C GLN A 272 -26.25 -19.34 26.04
N VAL A 273 -26.50 -20.06 24.94
CA VAL A 273 -26.74 -19.62 23.57
C VAL A 273 -28.23 -19.82 23.29
N SER A 274 -28.87 -18.97 22.49
CA SER A 274 -30.18 -19.28 21.91
C SER A 274 -30.29 -18.76 20.49
N THR A 275 -30.49 -19.72 19.59
CA THR A 275 -30.81 -19.61 18.16
C THR A 275 -32.31 -19.94 17.99
N SER A 276 -33.01 -19.27 17.08
CA SER A 276 -34.25 -19.82 16.51
C SER A 276 -34.45 -19.35 15.07
N THR A 277 -34.70 -20.32 14.19
CA THR A 277 -34.83 -20.19 12.73
C THR A 277 -36.22 -20.68 12.28
N GLU A 278 -36.83 -19.86 11.41
CA GLU A 278 -37.80 -20.13 10.32
C GLU A 278 -39.23 -20.64 10.55
N SER A 279 -40.14 -19.97 9.80
CA SER A 279 -41.21 -20.63 9.05
C SER A 279 -41.43 -19.91 7.71
N VAL A 280 -41.34 -20.69 6.63
CA VAL A 280 -41.53 -20.32 5.21
C VAL A 280 -43.02 -20.22 4.87
N THR A 281 -43.41 -19.26 4.01
CA THR A 281 -44.66 -19.34 3.24
C THR A 281 -44.46 -18.76 1.84
N SER A 282 -45.12 -19.39 0.87
CA SER A 282 -44.87 -19.41 -0.57
C SER A 282 -45.43 -18.21 -1.37
N THR A 283 -44.59 -17.74 -2.31
CA THR A 283 -44.83 -17.36 -3.72
C THR A 283 -46.05 -16.52 -4.12
N GLN A 284 -45.80 -15.30 -4.61
CA GLN A 284 -46.33 -14.81 -5.89
C GLN A 284 -45.40 -13.74 -6.49
N PHE A 285 -45.06 -13.88 -7.78
CA PHE A 285 -44.30 -12.90 -8.55
C PHE A 285 -45.19 -11.70 -8.88
N GLN A 286 -44.81 -10.49 -8.44
CA GLN A 286 -45.32 -9.23 -8.95
C GLN A 286 -44.18 -8.42 -9.57
N THR A 287 -44.40 -7.99 -10.80
CA THR A 287 -43.57 -7.06 -11.56
C THR A 287 -43.40 -5.74 -10.80
N ILE A 288 -42.17 -5.41 -10.42
CA ILE A 288 -41.83 -4.18 -9.69
C ILE A 288 -41.79 -3.03 -10.71
N ASN A 289 -42.79 -2.14 -10.65
CA ASN A 289 -42.68 -0.80 -11.25
C ASN A 289 -41.64 0.01 -10.44
N PRO A 290 -40.87 0.92 -11.06
CA PRO A 290 -39.87 1.72 -10.34
C PRO A 290 -40.54 2.51 -9.21
N ILE A 291 -40.08 2.25 -7.98
CA ILE A 291 -40.53 2.96 -6.78
C ILE A 291 -39.98 4.38 -6.87
N SER A 292 -40.88 5.34 -7.07
CA SER A 292 -40.56 6.76 -6.95
C SER A 292 -40.48 7.09 -5.45
N THR A 293 -39.27 7.06 -4.89
CA THR A 293 -39.03 7.43 -3.50
C THR A 293 -38.97 8.96 -3.39
N THR A 294 -39.95 9.54 -2.71
CA THR A 294 -40.02 10.98 -2.43
C THR A 294 -39.12 11.28 -1.22
N PHE A 295 -38.03 12.03 -1.44
CA PHE A 295 -37.18 12.55 -0.37
C PHE A 295 -37.71 13.90 0.13
N THR A 296 -37.65 14.13 1.44
CA THR A 296 -38.06 15.40 2.06
C THR A 296 -36.87 16.37 2.02
N LEU A 297 -36.88 17.30 1.08
CA LEU A 297 -35.90 18.40 0.98
C LEU A 297 -36.17 19.46 2.06
N ILE A 298 -35.13 19.87 2.79
CA ILE A 298 -35.11 21.15 3.50
C ILE A 298 -33.97 21.97 2.87
N PRO A 299 -34.22 23.07 2.15
CA PRO A 299 -33.16 23.84 1.50
C PRO A 299 -32.28 24.54 2.55
N GLY A 300 -30.97 24.27 2.50
CA GLY A 300 -29.95 24.90 3.34
C GLY A 300 -28.58 24.27 3.16
N ILE A 301 -27.52 25.02 3.50
CA ILE A 301 -26.10 24.59 3.47
C ILE A 301 -25.85 23.30 4.29
N ASP A 302 -26.78 22.94 5.18
CA ASP A 302 -26.73 21.75 6.04
C ASP A 302 -27.72 20.65 5.64
N SER A 303 -28.06 20.54 4.35
CA SER A 303 -28.91 19.44 3.88
C SER A 303 -28.09 18.18 3.63
N ILE A 304 -28.44 17.13 4.36
CA ILE A 304 -27.82 15.81 4.30
C ILE A 304 -28.86 14.80 3.83
N ALA A 305 -28.47 13.93 2.89
CA ALA A 305 -29.24 12.77 2.52
C ALA A 305 -28.43 11.48 2.74
N THR A 306 -29.11 10.36 2.88
CA THR A 306 -28.48 9.04 2.90
C THR A 306 -28.80 8.36 1.58
N GLY A 307 -27.80 7.90 0.84
CA GLY A 307 -28.08 7.12 -0.37
C GLY A 307 -28.19 5.63 -0.12
N GLU A 308 -28.36 4.88 -1.21
CA GLU A 308 -28.71 3.45 -1.19
C GLU A 308 -27.61 2.57 -0.56
N ASP A 309 -26.37 3.05 -0.58
CA ASP A 309 -25.19 2.46 0.05
C ASP A 309 -25.01 2.85 1.52
N GLU A 310 -25.89 3.69 2.07
CA GLU A 310 -25.80 4.38 3.36
C GLU A 310 -24.75 5.51 3.42
N MET A 311 -24.18 5.93 2.28
CA MET A 311 -23.30 7.10 2.23
C MET A 311 -24.08 8.38 2.53
N ILE A 312 -23.46 9.25 3.33
CA ILE A 312 -23.93 10.60 3.61
C ILE A 312 -23.62 11.48 2.39
N LEU A 313 -24.65 12.10 1.86
CA LEU A 313 -24.58 13.05 0.75
C LEU A 313 -24.68 14.47 1.28
N ILE A 314 -23.78 15.33 0.81
CA ILE A 314 -23.72 16.76 1.11
C ILE A 314 -24.30 17.53 -0.06
N TYR A 315 -25.26 18.41 0.23
CA TYR A 315 -25.81 19.32 -0.76
C TYR A 315 -24.86 20.48 -1.05
N ILE A 316 -24.58 20.70 -2.33
CA ILE A 316 -23.82 21.84 -2.83
C ILE A 316 -24.79 22.78 -3.57
N PRO A 317 -24.99 24.02 -3.09
CA PRO A 317 -25.98 24.92 -3.66
C PRO A 317 -25.63 25.35 -5.09
N ALA A 318 -26.66 25.61 -5.90
CA ALA A 318 -26.50 26.25 -7.20
C ALA A 318 -25.91 27.65 -7.01
N GLY A 319 -25.02 28.06 -7.91
CA GLY A 319 -24.38 29.37 -7.80
C GLY A 319 -23.10 29.49 -8.59
N GLU A 320 -22.63 30.72 -8.69
CA GLU A 320 -21.33 31.05 -9.26
C GLU A 320 -20.20 30.68 -8.29
N PHE A 321 -19.09 30.18 -8.83
CA PHE A 321 -17.85 30.04 -8.09
C PHE A 321 -16.66 30.24 -9.03
N THR A 322 -15.51 30.58 -8.49
CA THR A 322 -14.26 30.69 -9.26
C THR A 322 -13.53 29.36 -9.27
N ILE A 323 -13.26 28.82 -10.46
CA ILE A 323 -12.41 27.64 -10.66
C ILE A 323 -10.97 28.05 -11.02
N GLY A 324 -10.00 27.22 -10.63
CA GLY A 324 -8.59 27.39 -10.98
C GLY A 324 -7.79 28.27 -10.03
N SER A 325 -6.60 28.69 -10.49
CA SER A 325 -5.62 29.44 -9.69
C SER A 325 -4.93 30.54 -10.50
N GLN A 326 -4.36 31.52 -9.80
CA GLN A 326 -3.44 32.52 -10.38
C GLN A 326 -1.97 32.14 -10.15
N SER A 327 -1.69 31.02 -9.48
CA SER A 327 -0.31 30.59 -9.21
C SER A 327 0.42 30.27 -10.51
N SER A 328 1.57 30.89 -10.72
CA SER A 328 2.44 30.60 -11.87
C SER A 328 3.18 29.26 -11.75
N SER A 329 3.15 28.60 -10.58
CA SER A 329 3.83 27.32 -10.39
C SER A 329 3.18 26.18 -11.18
N GLN A 330 1.87 26.27 -11.46
CA GLN A 330 1.11 25.27 -12.20
C GLN A 330 0.27 25.93 -13.31
N PRO A 331 0.83 26.06 -14.52
CA PRO A 331 0.20 26.79 -15.62
C PRO A 331 -1.13 26.20 -16.11
N ASP A 332 -1.38 24.93 -15.86
CA ASP A 332 -2.60 24.20 -16.24
C ASP A 332 -3.81 24.45 -15.33
N GLU A 333 -3.60 25.15 -14.21
CA GLU A 333 -4.65 25.67 -13.31
C GLU A 333 -5.15 27.06 -13.75
N GLN A 334 -4.56 27.65 -14.80
CA GLN A 334 -4.85 29.00 -15.27
C GLN A 334 -5.67 29.02 -16.57
N PRO A 335 -6.51 30.04 -16.80
CA PRO A 335 -6.79 31.16 -15.89
C PRO A 335 -7.80 30.79 -14.80
N MET A 336 -7.84 31.58 -13.72
CA MET A 336 -9.03 31.63 -12.88
C MET A 336 -10.22 32.15 -13.68
N TYR A 337 -11.36 31.47 -13.53
CA TYR A 337 -12.58 31.78 -14.27
C TYR A 337 -13.81 31.53 -13.41
N THR A 338 -14.79 32.44 -13.44
CA THR A 338 -16.06 32.27 -12.74
C THR A 338 -17.02 31.48 -13.61
N LEU A 339 -17.55 30.38 -13.09
CA LEU A 339 -18.61 29.62 -13.72
C LEU A 339 -19.80 29.41 -12.79
N TYR A 340 -20.97 29.22 -13.39
CA TYR A 340 -22.18 28.83 -12.69
C TYR A 340 -22.33 27.31 -12.71
N LEU A 341 -22.62 26.71 -11.56
CA LEU A 341 -23.07 25.31 -11.46
C LEU A 341 -24.48 25.26 -10.87
N ASN A 342 -25.30 24.34 -11.40
CA ASN A 342 -26.55 23.95 -10.75
C ASN A 342 -26.25 23.29 -9.39
N ALA A 343 -27.28 23.13 -8.57
CA ALA A 343 -27.15 22.39 -7.33
C ALA A 343 -26.92 20.91 -7.61
N PHE A 344 -26.17 20.26 -6.73
CA PHE A 344 -25.89 18.83 -6.79
C PHE A 344 -25.58 18.29 -5.40
N TRP A 345 -25.57 16.98 -5.28
CA TRP A 345 -25.17 16.25 -4.08
C TRP A 345 -23.83 15.58 -4.32
N ILE A 346 -22.97 15.53 -3.31
CA ILE A 346 -21.68 14.83 -3.36
C ILE A 346 -21.47 13.98 -2.12
N ASP A 347 -20.83 12.82 -2.26
CA ASP A 347 -20.49 11.96 -1.13
C ASP A 347 -19.60 12.72 -0.13
N GLN A 348 -19.92 12.59 1.16
CA GLN A 348 -19.21 13.28 2.24
C GLN A 348 -17.74 12.85 2.32
N THR A 349 -17.44 11.59 2.04
CA THR A 349 -16.08 11.03 2.05
C THR A 349 -15.75 10.38 0.72
N GLU A 350 -14.50 9.96 0.53
CA GLU A 350 -14.19 8.96 -0.49
C GLU A 350 -14.96 7.66 -0.23
N ILE A 351 -15.21 6.89 -1.29
CA ILE A 351 -15.84 5.56 -1.16
C ILE A 351 -14.90 4.64 -0.38
N THR A 352 -15.42 4.06 0.70
CA THR A 352 -14.63 3.17 1.55
C THR A 352 -14.58 1.73 1.02
N ASN A 353 -13.62 0.94 1.52
CA ASN A 353 -13.54 -0.50 1.22
C ASN A 353 -14.85 -1.23 1.52
N ARG A 354 -15.51 -0.92 2.65
CA ARG A 354 -16.80 -1.51 3.03
C ARG A 354 -17.88 -1.19 2.01
N LEU A 355 -17.98 0.07 1.61
CA LEU A 355 -18.99 0.53 0.65
C LEU A 355 -18.76 -0.09 -0.74
N TYR A 356 -17.51 -0.08 -1.23
CA TYR A 356 -17.16 -0.72 -2.49
C TYR A 356 -17.45 -2.22 -2.48
N LYS A 357 -17.18 -2.89 -1.35
CA LYS A 357 -17.47 -4.31 -1.17
C LYS A 357 -18.95 -4.66 -1.31
N LYS A 358 -19.89 -3.78 -0.92
CA LYS A 358 -21.33 -4.00 -1.18
C LYS A 358 -21.61 -4.17 -2.68
N CYS A 359 -20.96 -3.38 -3.55
CA CYS A 359 -21.11 -3.49 -5.01
C CYS A 359 -20.48 -4.76 -5.58
N VAL A 360 -19.33 -5.17 -5.03
CA VAL A 360 -18.64 -6.41 -5.42
C VAL A 360 -19.45 -7.64 -5.01
N ASP A 361 -20.00 -7.63 -3.80
CA ASP A 361 -20.84 -8.73 -3.30
C ASP A 361 -22.20 -8.82 -4.02
N ALA A 362 -22.62 -7.73 -4.68
CA ALA A 362 -23.78 -7.68 -5.56
C ALA A 362 -23.47 -8.11 -7.02
N ASP A 363 -22.25 -8.59 -7.29
CA ASP A 363 -21.76 -9.00 -8.63
C ASP A 363 -21.85 -7.89 -9.71
N VAL A 364 -21.88 -6.62 -9.31
CA VAL A 364 -21.94 -5.47 -10.24
C VAL A 364 -20.55 -4.88 -10.45
N CYS A 365 -19.74 -4.76 -9.38
CA CYS A 365 -18.38 -4.25 -9.46
C CYS A 365 -17.35 -5.38 -9.45
N SER A 366 -16.27 -5.21 -10.22
CA SER A 366 -15.06 -6.03 -10.06
C SER A 366 -14.35 -5.67 -8.76
N PRO A 367 -13.72 -6.63 -8.05
CA PRO A 367 -12.89 -6.31 -6.89
C PRO A 367 -11.68 -5.45 -7.29
N PRO A 368 -11.10 -4.66 -6.36
CA PRO A 368 -9.87 -3.90 -6.62
C PRO A 368 -8.75 -4.79 -7.18
N ILE A 369 -7.93 -4.23 -8.08
CA ILE A 369 -6.90 -4.97 -8.81
C ILE A 369 -5.90 -5.62 -7.84
N LEU A 370 -5.55 -4.92 -6.76
CA LEU A 370 -4.75 -5.45 -5.65
C LEU A 370 -5.49 -5.27 -4.33
N LYS A 371 -5.37 -6.26 -3.44
CA LYS A 371 -6.00 -6.25 -2.10
C LYS A 371 -5.06 -5.79 -0.98
N LYS A 372 -3.94 -5.17 -1.32
CA LYS A 372 -2.91 -4.65 -0.39
C LYS A 372 -2.86 -3.12 -0.47
N SER A 373 -2.28 -2.47 0.52
CA SER A 373 -1.91 -1.05 0.44
C SER A 373 -0.39 -0.90 0.34
N PHE A 374 0.15 0.29 0.64
CA PHE A 374 1.59 0.51 0.62
C PHE A 374 2.30 -0.30 1.73
N ILE A 375 1.77 -0.26 2.95
CA ILE A 375 2.35 -0.99 4.08
C ILE A 375 1.59 -2.29 4.41
N GLN A 376 0.29 -2.36 4.15
CA GLN A 376 -0.55 -3.48 4.59
C GLN A 376 -0.61 -4.58 3.54
N LYS A 377 -0.28 -5.82 3.95
CA LYS A 377 -0.35 -7.00 3.07
C LYS A 377 -1.78 -7.37 2.68
N LEU A 378 -2.75 -7.01 3.52
CA LEU A 378 -4.17 -7.19 3.30
C LEU A 378 -4.88 -5.92 3.77
N TYR A 379 -5.58 -5.29 2.84
CA TYR A 379 -6.25 -4.00 2.99
C TYR A 379 -7.71 -4.11 2.57
N TYR A 380 -7.98 -4.75 1.44
CA TYR A 380 -9.35 -4.94 0.97
C TYR A 380 -9.95 -6.28 1.43
N GLY A 381 -11.18 -6.24 1.95
CA GLY A 381 -11.92 -7.43 2.36
C GLY A 381 -11.70 -7.88 3.81
N ILE A 382 -11.13 -7.02 4.66
CA ILE A 382 -11.01 -7.26 6.10
C ILE A 382 -11.55 -6.07 6.89
N SER A 383 -12.22 -6.35 8.01
CA SER A 383 -12.96 -5.37 8.79
C SER A 383 -12.10 -4.23 9.35
N GLN A 384 -10.80 -4.47 9.53
CA GLN A 384 -9.87 -3.46 10.05
C GLN A 384 -9.74 -2.24 9.14
N PHE A 385 -9.97 -2.39 7.83
CA PHE A 385 -9.82 -1.31 6.85
C PHE A 385 -11.15 -0.96 6.17
N ASP A 386 -12.27 -1.33 6.77
CA ASP A 386 -13.61 -1.10 6.21
C ASP A 386 -13.91 0.39 5.97
N ASP A 387 -13.40 1.26 6.84
CA ASP A 387 -13.59 2.72 6.81
C ASP A 387 -12.41 3.46 6.15
N TYR A 388 -11.55 2.76 5.42
CA TYR A 388 -10.47 3.36 4.63
C TYR A 388 -10.89 3.49 3.16
N PRO A 389 -10.36 4.46 2.40
CA PRO A 389 -10.73 4.67 1.00
C PRO A 389 -10.39 3.44 0.15
N VAL A 390 -11.26 3.09 -0.79
CA VAL A 390 -10.94 2.05 -1.77
C VAL A 390 -9.87 2.56 -2.74
N ILE A 391 -8.84 1.74 -2.96
CA ILE A 391 -7.69 2.03 -3.83
C ILE A 391 -7.49 0.87 -4.82
N TYR A 392 -6.59 1.03 -5.80
CA TYR A 392 -6.44 0.08 -6.92
C TYR A 392 -7.72 -0.13 -7.74
N VAL A 393 -8.52 0.93 -7.85
CA VAL A 393 -9.68 1.03 -8.73
C VAL A 393 -9.35 2.02 -9.86
N ASN A 394 -9.72 1.67 -11.09
CA ASN A 394 -9.56 2.57 -12.23
C ASN A 394 -10.85 3.39 -12.45
N TRP A 395 -10.81 4.33 -13.40
CA TRP A 395 -11.93 5.23 -13.68
C TRP A 395 -13.21 4.49 -14.07
N ASN A 396 -13.09 3.39 -14.84
CA ASN A 396 -14.24 2.57 -15.23
C ASN A 396 -14.88 1.86 -14.03
N MET A 397 -14.06 1.34 -13.11
CA MET A 397 -14.52 0.69 -11.88
C MET A 397 -15.21 1.69 -10.95
N ALA A 398 -14.68 2.91 -10.83
CA ALA A 398 -15.28 4.00 -10.08
C ALA A 398 -16.63 4.43 -10.68
N THR A 399 -16.68 4.57 -12.01
CA THR A 399 -17.92 4.90 -12.74
C THR A 399 -18.99 3.82 -12.57
N ALA A 400 -18.60 2.54 -12.64
CA ALA A 400 -19.52 1.42 -12.43
C ALA A 400 -20.12 1.43 -11.01
N TYR A 401 -19.31 1.71 -9.99
CA TYR A 401 -19.81 1.86 -8.62
C TYR A 401 -20.80 3.01 -8.50
N CYS A 402 -20.44 4.20 -8.99
CA CYS A 402 -21.34 5.35 -8.88
C CYS A 402 -22.66 5.10 -9.63
N ALA A 403 -22.62 4.46 -10.80
CA ALA A 403 -23.83 4.09 -11.53
C ALA A 403 -24.68 3.07 -10.75
N TRP A 404 -24.06 2.10 -10.08
CA TRP A 404 -24.76 1.09 -9.27
C TRP A 404 -25.57 1.71 -8.12
N VAL A 405 -25.05 2.74 -7.47
CA VAL A 405 -25.75 3.47 -6.39
C VAL A 405 -26.67 4.60 -6.90
N GLY A 406 -26.96 4.64 -8.21
CA GLY A 406 -27.82 5.67 -8.81
C GLY A 406 -27.19 7.08 -8.86
N ARG A 407 -25.87 7.16 -8.89
CA ARG A 407 -25.06 8.39 -8.93
C ARG A 407 -24.14 8.40 -10.16
N ARG A 408 -23.17 9.31 -10.19
CA ARG A 408 -22.10 9.40 -11.19
C ARG A 408 -20.81 9.90 -10.53
N LEU A 409 -19.68 9.89 -11.23
CA LEU A 409 -18.53 10.67 -10.80
C LEU A 409 -18.85 12.18 -10.85
N PRO A 410 -18.32 13.00 -9.93
CA PRO A 410 -18.40 14.45 -10.04
C PRO A 410 -17.63 14.91 -11.28
N THR A 411 -18.06 16.02 -11.89
CA THR A 411 -17.20 16.75 -12.82
C THR A 411 -16.03 17.39 -12.07
N GLU A 412 -14.97 17.73 -12.78
CA GLU A 412 -13.84 18.48 -12.22
C GLU A 412 -14.30 19.78 -11.53
N ALA A 413 -15.27 20.47 -12.13
CA ALA A 413 -15.80 21.72 -11.60
C ALA A 413 -16.66 21.50 -10.34
N GLU A 414 -17.48 20.46 -10.32
CA GLU A 414 -18.27 20.10 -9.14
C GLU A 414 -17.37 19.71 -7.97
N TRP A 415 -16.34 18.90 -8.24
CA TRP A 415 -15.35 18.53 -7.24
C TRP A 415 -14.64 19.77 -6.67
N GLU A 416 -14.20 20.68 -7.53
CA GLU A 416 -13.53 21.91 -7.07
C GLU A 416 -14.45 22.79 -6.23
N LYS A 417 -15.70 22.99 -6.66
CA LYS A 417 -16.69 23.77 -5.91
C LYS A 417 -16.93 23.14 -4.54
N ALA A 418 -17.14 21.83 -4.47
CA ALA A 418 -17.35 21.10 -3.22
C ALA A 418 -16.16 21.22 -2.25
N ALA A 419 -14.94 21.33 -2.78
CA ALA A 419 -13.73 21.49 -1.99
C ALA A 419 -13.53 22.92 -1.48
N ARG A 420 -13.64 23.96 -2.32
CA ARG A 420 -13.25 25.34 -1.94
C ARG A 420 -14.37 26.31 -1.61
N GLY A 421 -15.61 26.02 -2.00
CA GLY A 421 -16.69 27.01 -1.88
C GLY A 421 -16.64 28.13 -2.91
N GLU A 422 -17.36 29.22 -2.62
CA GLU A 422 -17.51 30.37 -3.53
C GLU A 422 -16.34 31.37 -3.40
N ASP A 423 -15.66 31.42 -2.25
CA ASP A 423 -14.60 32.39 -1.92
C ASP A 423 -13.21 32.05 -2.49
N ALA A 424 -13.15 31.15 -3.48
CA ALA A 424 -11.90 30.74 -4.13
C ALA A 424 -10.79 30.30 -3.14
N LEU A 425 -11.14 29.57 -2.07
CA LEU A 425 -10.17 29.10 -1.07
C LEU A 425 -9.07 28.24 -1.69
N ILE A 426 -7.84 28.34 -1.16
CA ILE A 426 -6.67 27.57 -1.63
C ILE A 426 -6.75 26.11 -1.16
N TYR A 427 -7.17 25.89 0.08
CA TYR A 427 -7.40 24.58 0.69
C TYR A 427 -8.86 24.47 1.16
N PRO A 428 -9.39 23.25 1.39
CA PRO A 428 -10.78 23.09 1.80
C PRO A 428 -11.15 23.86 3.07
N TRP A 429 -10.20 23.97 4.01
CA TRP A 429 -10.35 24.66 5.28
C TRP A 429 -10.00 26.16 5.25
N GLY A 430 -9.57 26.70 4.10
CA GLY A 430 -9.15 28.09 3.98
C GLY A 430 -7.79 28.30 3.31
N ASN A 431 -7.16 29.45 3.58
CA ASN A 431 -5.93 29.87 2.90
C ASN A 431 -4.65 29.58 3.70
N GLU A 432 -4.79 29.07 4.92
CA GLU A 432 -3.64 28.69 5.76
C GLU A 432 -2.96 27.42 5.20
N PRO A 433 -1.62 27.39 5.13
CA PRO A 433 -0.87 26.24 4.61
C PRO A 433 -1.22 24.90 5.29
N PRO A 434 -0.98 23.77 4.59
CA PRO A 434 -1.21 22.44 5.14
C PRO A 434 -0.40 22.23 6.42
N LYS A 435 -1.02 21.56 7.39
CA LYS A 435 -0.36 21.19 8.63
C LYS A 435 -0.79 19.81 9.07
N LYS A 436 0.11 19.09 9.74
CA LYS A 436 -0.19 17.80 10.36
C LYS A 436 -1.46 17.89 11.21
N GLY A 437 -2.37 16.92 11.05
CA GLY A 437 -3.63 16.84 11.77
C GLY A 437 -4.82 17.56 11.11
N ARG A 438 -4.63 18.19 9.93
CA ARG A 438 -5.74 18.64 9.06
C ARG A 438 -5.99 17.72 7.86
N LEU A 439 -5.00 16.92 7.48
CA LEU A 439 -5.05 16.03 6.33
C LEU A 439 -3.99 14.95 6.45
N ASN A 440 -4.09 13.92 5.61
CA ASN A 440 -3.05 12.93 5.37
C ASN A 440 -2.28 13.26 4.08
N TYR A 441 -1.01 13.66 4.20
CA TYR A 441 -0.16 14.08 3.08
C TYR A 441 1.33 13.91 3.44
N ASN A 442 2.22 14.13 2.49
CA ASN A 442 3.68 14.18 2.67
C ASN A 442 4.25 12.96 3.45
N LYS A 443 3.63 11.80 3.26
CA LYS A 443 3.97 10.51 3.91
C LYS A 443 3.96 10.55 5.43
N ILE A 444 3.27 11.51 6.06
CA ILE A 444 3.24 11.66 7.52
C ILE A 444 2.74 10.39 8.21
N TYR A 445 1.76 9.71 7.61
CA TYR A 445 1.15 8.48 8.12
C TYR A 445 1.58 7.23 7.35
N HIS A 446 2.44 7.37 6.33
CA HIS A 446 3.00 6.31 5.48
C HIS A 446 2.01 5.47 4.63
N ASP A 447 0.72 5.67 4.80
CA ASP A 447 -0.35 5.05 4.02
C ASP A 447 -1.62 5.92 4.14
N THR A 448 -2.70 5.50 3.50
CA THR A 448 -4.07 5.99 3.70
C THR A 448 -4.49 5.94 5.17
N THR A 449 -5.47 6.77 5.53
CA THR A 449 -6.12 6.79 6.85
C THR A 449 -7.62 6.53 6.69
N GLU A 450 -8.29 6.23 7.80
CA GLU A 450 -9.75 6.23 7.85
C GLU A 450 -10.30 7.55 7.30
N VAL A 451 -11.39 7.46 6.54
CA VAL A 451 -12.08 8.64 6.02
C VAL A 451 -12.68 9.46 7.16
N GLY A 452 -12.70 10.78 7.02
CA GLY A 452 -13.23 11.72 8.00
C GLY A 452 -12.39 11.90 9.26
N ASN A 453 -11.15 11.39 9.29
CA ASN A 453 -10.31 11.41 10.49
C ASN A 453 -9.77 12.82 10.84
N PHE A 454 -9.91 13.81 9.95
CA PHE A 454 -9.37 15.15 10.12
C PHE A 454 -10.44 16.24 10.08
N ALA A 455 -11.22 16.38 11.17
CA ALA A 455 -12.29 17.38 11.27
C ALA A 455 -11.86 18.83 10.97
N GLY A 456 -10.58 19.19 11.20
CA GLY A 456 -10.03 20.51 10.87
C GLY A 456 -9.66 20.73 9.40
N GLY A 457 -9.90 19.73 8.54
CA GLY A 457 -9.61 19.71 7.11
C GLY A 457 -10.83 19.72 6.19
N ASN A 458 -12.03 19.75 6.75
CA ASN A 458 -13.27 19.70 5.98
C ASN A 458 -13.46 20.95 5.11
N SER A 459 -14.16 20.78 3.98
CA SER A 459 -14.62 21.91 3.18
C SER A 459 -15.68 22.73 3.92
N ILE A 460 -15.96 23.94 3.43
CA ILE A 460 -17.02 24.81 3.98
C ILE A 460 -18.42 24.18 3.92
N TYR A 461 -18.62 23.20 3.05
CA TYR A 461 -19.87 22.46 2.92
C TYR A 461 -19.91 21.20 3.80
N GLY A 462 -18.82 20.88 4.50
CA GLY A 462 -18.74 19.68 5.32
C GLY A 462 -18.37 18.41 4.54
N VAL A 463 -17.70 18.57 3.40
CA VAL A 463 -17.12 17.44 2.63
C VAL A 463 -15.71 17.16 3.17
N PHE A 464 -15.44 15.89 3.47
CA PHE A 464 -14.22 15.45 4.16
C PHE A 464 -13.15 15.04 3.15
N ASP A 465 -11.88 15.16 3.58
CA ASP A 465 -10.71 14.66 2.87
C ASP A 465 -10.57 15.14 1.41
N MET A 466 -11.10 16.33 1.09
CA MET A 466 -10.94 16.97 -0.23
C MET A 466 -9.49 17.42 -0.52
N ALA A 467 -8.54 17.12 0.37
CA ALA A 467 -7.12 17.35 0.18
C ALA A 467 -6.31 16.26 0.89
N GLY A 468 -5.50 15.51 0.15
CA GLY A 468 -4.72 14.38 0.67
C GLY A 468 -5.53 13.07 0.75
N ASN A 469 -5.02 12.13 1.55
CA ASN A 469 -5.49 10.74 1.67
C ASN A 469 -5.39 9.97 0.35
N VAL A 470 -6.30 10.15 -0.60
CA VAL A 470 -6.19 9.61 -1.96
C VAL A 470 -6.57 10.66 -2.99
N SER A 471 -5.86 10.68 -4.12
CA SER A 471 -6.32 11.46 -5.27
C SER A 471 -7.61 10.84 -5.82
N GLU A 472 -8.52 11.65 -6.36
CA GLU A 472 -9.87 11.19 -6.70
C GLU A 472 -10.18 11.31 -8.20
N TRP A 473 -10.68 10.21 -8.79
CA TRP A 473 -11.22 10.23 -10.14
C TRP A 473 -12.43 11.17 -10.26
N VAL A 474 -12.44 11.99 -11.31
CA VAL A 474 -13.61 12.79 -11.73
C VAL A 474 -14.05 12.39 -13.15
N SER A 475 -15.23 12.80 -13.60
CA SER A 475 -15.74 12.46 -14.94
C SER A 475 -14.99 13.20 -16.06
N SER A 476 -14.47 14.39 -15.79
CA SER A 476 -13.90 15.27 -16.82
C SER A 476 -12.62 14.71 -17.44
N LEU A 477 -12.54 14.76 -18.77
CA LEU A 477 -11.29 14.62 -19.52
C LEU A 477 -10.34 15.77 -19.18
N TYR A 478 -9.04 15.49 -19.19
CA TYR A 478 -8.03 16.52 -18.99
C TYR A 478 -7.96 17.45 -20.21
N GLN A 479 -8.53 18.64 -20.07
CA GLN A 479 -8.49 19.70 -21.06
C GLN A 479 -7.86 21.00 -20.52
N PRO A 480 -7.32 21.86 -21.40
CA PRO A 480 -6.88 23.20 -21.03
C PRO A 480 -8.00 24.01 -20.36
N TYR A 481 -7.59 24.92 -19.49
CA TYR A 481 -8.48 25.95 -18.95
C TYR A 481 -8.56 27.14 -19.92
N PRO A 482 -9.65 27.94 -19.88
CA PRO A 482 -10.75 27.89 -18.90
C PRO A 482 -11.69 26.68 -19.08
N TYR A 483 -12.40 26.31 -18.00
CA TYR A 483 -13.33 25.18 -18.00
C TYR A 483 -14.61 25.50 -18.79
N TYR A 484 -14.93 24.70 -19.80
CA TYR A 484 -16.20 24.76 -20.53
C TYR A 484 -16.93 23.42 -20.47
N ALA A 485 -18.14 23.40 -19.91
CA ALA A 485 -18.91 22.15 -19.76
C ALA A 485 -19.27 21.48 -21.10
N ASN A 486 -19.28 22.24 -22.21
CA ASN A 486 -19.72 21.79 -23.53
C ASN A 486 -18.59 21.56 -24.54
N ASP A 487 -17.32 21.55 -24.12
CA ASP A 487 -16.17 21.26 -25.00
C ASP A 487 -15.86 19.77 -25.16
N GLY A 488 -16.81 18.92 -24.76
CA GLY A 488 -16.69 17.47 -24.81
C GLY A 488 -15.89 16.86 -23.66
N ARG A 489 -15.41 17.65 -22.67
CA ARG A 489 -14.69 17.11 -21.52
C ARG A 489 -15.51 16.12 -20.67
N GLU A 490 -16.84 16.18 -20.72
CA GLU A 490 -17.71 15.23 -20.01
C GLU A 490 -18.10 14.00 -20.86
N ASN A 491 -17.38 13.71 -21.95
CA ASN A 491 -17.62 12.52 -22.76
C ASN A 491 -17.17 11.25 -22.02
N LEU A 492 -18.13 10.50 -21.48
CA LEU A 492 -17.88 9.25 -20.74
C LEU A 492 -17.36 8.11 -21.63
N SER A 493 -17.55 8.18 -22.96
CA SER A 493 -17.08 7.16 -23.89
C SER A 493 -15.66 7.40 -24.41
N SER A 494 -15.07 8.57 -24.13
CA SER A 494 -13.67 8.83 -24.50
C SER A 494 -12.70 7.98 -23.64
N LEU A 495 -11.62 7.54 -24.27
CA LEU A 495 -10.52 6.82 -23.64
C LEU A 495 -9.33 7.73 -23.30
N ASP A 496 -9.45 9.04 -23.55
CA ASP A 496 -8.41 10.01 -23.22
C ASP A 496 -8.24 10.16 -21.70
N ASP A 497 -7.10 10.75 -21.31
CA ASP A 497 -6.75 10.97 -19.90
C ASP A 497 -7.87 11.71 -19.14
N ARG A 498 -8.17 11.22 -17.94
CA ARG A 498 -9.13 11.82 -17.01
C ARG A 498 -8.40 12.69 -16.00
N VAL A 499 -9.09 13.73 -15.55
CA VAL A 499 -8.60 14.56 -14.45
C VAL A 499 -8.67 13.75 -13.14
N VAL A 500 -7.70 13.98 -12.26
CA VAL A 500 -7.68 13.47 -10.88
C VAL A 500 -7.36 14.64 -9.94
N ARG A 501 -8.01 14.67 -8.77
CA ARG A 501 -8.01 15.83 -7.85
C ARG A 501 -7.63 15.46 -6.42
N GLY A 502 -7.37 16.46 -5.58
CA GLY A 502 -7.16 16.32 -4.13
C GLY A 502 -5.75 15.98 -3.67
N GLY A 503 -4.97 15.26 -4.49
CA GLY A 503 -3.68 14.72 -4.06
C GLY A 503 -3.85 13.57 -3.06
N SER A 504 -2.76 12.89 -2.72
CA SER A 504 -2.78 11.67 -1.89
C SER A 504 -1.95 11.82 -0.61
N TRP A 505 -1.94 10.76 0.21
CA TRP A 505 -1.07 10.64 1.38
C TRP A 505 0.43 10.81 1.09
N ASP A 506 0.87 10.61 -0.17
CA ASP A 506 2.26 10.78 -0.64
C ASP A 506 2.53 12.22 -1.13
N SER A 507 1.48 12.97 -1.51
CA SER A 507 1.61 14.28 -2.15
C SER A 507 2.21 15.35 -1.24
N SER A 508 3.07 16.20 -1.80
CA SER A 508 3.60 17.38 -1.11
C SER A 508 2.60 18.54 -1.09
N ASP A 509 2.94 19.59 -0.34
CA ASP A 509 2.13 20.79 -0.11
C ASP A 509 1.57 21.41 -1.41
N ASP A 510 2.37 21.43 -2.49
CA ASP A 510 1.97 22.03 -3.77
C ASP A 510 0.86 21.25 -4.50
N PHE A 511 0.73 19.96 -4.23
CA PHE A 511 -0.20 19.04 -4.89
C PHE A 511 -1.49 18.79 -4.10
N VAL A 512 -1.63 19.33 -2.89
CA VAL A 512 -2.84 19.22 -2.06
C VAL A 512 -3.69 20.50 -2.05
N ARG A 513 -3.36 21.47 -2.91
CA ARG A 513 -4.20 22.65 -3.17
C ARG A 513 -5.47 22.24 -3.90
N VAL A 514 -6.60 22.89 -3.59
CA VAL A 514 -7.89 22.58 -4.22
C VAL A 514 -7.84 22.76 -5.74
N SER A 515 -7.03 23.67 -6.27
CA SER A 515 -6.88 23.88 -7.71
C SER A 515 -5.92 22.91 -8.39
N ASN A 516 -5.16 22.08 -7.66
CA ASN A 516 -4.17 21.17 -8.25
C ASN A 516 -4.84 20.09 -9.13
N ARG A 517 -4.36 19.93 -10.36
CA ARG A 517 -4.90 18.99 -11.33
C ARG A 517 -3.85 17.96 -11.68
N GLU A 518 -4.21 16.69 -11.60
CA GLU A 518 -3.44 15.61 -12.18
C GLU A 518 -4.21 15.01 -13.36
N ARG A 519 -3.51 14.26 -14.22
CA ARG A 519 -4.13 13.53 -15.32
C ARG A 519 -3.61 12.12 -15.37
N PHE A 520 -4.51 11.16 -15.49
CA PHE A 520 -4.17 9.75 -15.59
C PHE A 520 -4.99 9.08 -16.69
N ASP A 521 -4.39 8.08 -17.33
CA ASP A 521 -5.08 7.16 -18.23
C ASP A 521 -6.23 6.49 -17.46
N PRO A 522 -7.46 6.41 -18.01
CA PRO A 522 -8.63 5.88 -17.30
C PRO A 522 -8.51 4.40 -16.90
N THR A 523 -7.52 3.67 -17.42
CA THR A 523 -7.21 2.29 -17.03
C THR A 523 -6.23 2.18 -15.86
N LEU A 524 -5.58 3.29 -15.49
CA LEU A 524 -4.63 3.34 -14.37
C LEU A 524 -5.33 2.90 -13.09
N ASN A 525 -4.63 2.07 -12.34
CA ASN A 525 -5.01 1.67 -10.99
C ASN A 525 -3.73 1.71 -10.16
N ASN A 526 -3.77 2.38 -9.01
CA ASN A 526 -2.60 2.55 -8.15
C ASN A 526 -3.03 2.65 -6.68
N VAL A 527 -2.04 2.72 -5.80
CA VAL A 527 -2.23 2.77 -4.33
C VAL A 527 -2.64 4.16 -3.82
N TYR A 528 -2.66 5.16 -4.69
CA TYR A 528 -2.84 6.57 -4.33
C TYR A 528 -4.19 7.13 -4.80
N THR A 529 -4.94 6.39 -5.62
CA THR A 529 -6.13 6.90 -6.30
C THR A 529 -7.38 6.13 -5.87
N GLY A 530 -8.36 6.87 -5.36
CA GLY A 530 -9.71 6.42 -5.06
C GLY A 530 -10.73 7.27 -5.83
N PHE A 531 -11.93 7.43 -5.27
CA PHE A 531 -12.98 8.25 -5.87
C PHE A 531 -14.10 8.55 -4.86
N ARG A 532 -14.96 9.49 -5.24
CA ARG A 532 -16.26 9.74 -4.61
C ARG A 532 -17.32 9.95 -5.69
N CYS A 533 -18.59 9.81 -5.35
CA CYS A 533 -19.70 10.01 -6.28
C CYS A 533 -20.41 11.35 -6.04
N ALA A 534 -21.15 11.77 -7.05
CA ALA A 534 -22.06 12.91 -7.05
C ALA A 534 -23.37 12.56 -7.74
N ARG A 535 -24.43 13.31 -7.43
CA ARG A 535 -25.76 13.14 -7.98
C ARG A 535 -26.35 14.51 -8.31
N SER A 536 -26.89 14.66 -9.51
CA SER A 536 -27.67 15.85 -9.87
C SER A 536 -28.94 15.95 -9.02
N GLU A 537 -29.41 17.16 -8.72
CA GLU A 537 -30.67 17.40 -7.98
C GLU A 537 -31.89 16.75 -8.64
#